data_AF-Q6AVA9-F1
#
_entry.id   AF-Q6AVA9-F1
#
_cell.length_a   1.000
_cell.length_b   1.000
_cell.length_c   1.000
_cell.angle_alpha   90.00
_cell.angle_beta   90.00
_cell.angle_gamma   90.00
#
_symmetry.space_group_name_H-M   'P 1'
#
loop_
_entity.id
_entity.type
_entity.pdbx_description
1 polymer ?
#
loop_
_entity_poly.entity_id
_entity_poly.type
_entity_poly.pdbx_seq_one_letter_code
_entity_poly.pdbx_strand_id
1 'polypeptide(L)'
;MYAVQCCECHKWRKVPTKDEFETIRENFTEEPWHCSRRPDCSCEDPADIEYDSSRIWVLDKPNIPKPPAGTERLVIMRGDLSKMDTYYVMPNGKRVRCTAEVDKFLEANPQYKDRFSVESFSFTTPKIVEETVSHNSVWKSGKAKKQDKINALSNNN
;
A
#
# COMPACT_ATOMS: atom_id res chain seq x y z
N MET A 1 -4.83 1.65 9.45
CA MET A 1 -5.43 0.35 9.80
C MET A 1 -4.97 -0.65 8.77
N TYR A 2 -4.58 -1.84 9.21
CA TYR A 2 -4.17 -2.93 8.33
C TYR A 2 -5.18 -4.06 8.43
N ALA A 3 -5.38 -4.76 7.32
CA ALA A 3 -6.32 -5.86 7.24
C ALA A 3 -5.85 -6.91 6.24
N VAL A 4 -6.28 -8.14 6.45
CA VAL A 4 -6.05 -9.27 5.56
C VAL A 4 -7.38 -9.98 5.30
N GLN A 5 -7.56 -10.52 4.11
CA GLN A 5 -8.72 -11.32 3.78
C GLN A 5 -8.41 -12.80 4.03
N CYS A 6 -9.32 -13.50 4.69
CA CYS A 6 -9.23 -14.96 4.81
C CYS A 6 -9.39 -15.65 3.46
N CYS A 7 -8.49 -16.56 3.11
CA CYS A 7 -8.58 -17.34 1.87
C CYS A 7 -9.70 -18.38 1.86
N GLU A 8 -10.32 -18.68 3.00
CA GLU A 8 -11.40 -19.67 3.12
C GLU A 8 -12.78 -19.03 3.17
N CYS A 9 -13.04 -18.14 4.15
CA CYS A 9 -14.35 -17.51 4.31
C CYS A 9 -14.47 -16.13 3.66
N HIS A 10 -13.38 -15.59 3.10
CA HIS A 10 -13.32 -14.28 2.45
C HIS A 10 -13.66 -13.07 3.34
N LYS A 11 -13.80 -13.26 4.65
CA LYS A 11 -13.99 -12.18 5.64
C LYS A 11 -12.69 -11.42 5.87
N TRP A 12 -12.82 -10.12 6.13
CA TRP A 12 -11.69 -9.24 6.44
C TRP A 12 -11.38 -9.24 7.93
N ARG A 13 -10.09 -9.42 8.25
CA ARG A 13 -9.55 -9.51 9.60
C ARG A 13 -8.58 -8.38 9.85
N LYS A 14 -8.67 -7.73 11.01
CA LYS A 14 -7.75 -6.67 11.41
C LYS A 14 -6.39 -7.28 11.69
N VAL A 15 -5.36 -6.62 11.18
CA VAL A 15 -3.98 -6.93 11.52
C VAL A 15 -3.49 -5.85 12.51
N PRO A 16 -3.16 -6.23 13.76
CA PRO A 16 -2.85 -5.27 14.83
C PRO A 16 -1.67 -4.35 14.52
N THR A 17 -0.64 -4.87 13.87
CA THR A 17 0.61 -4.13 13.64
C THR A 17 0.96 -4.05 12.15
N LYS A 18 1.70 -3.01 11.79
CA LYS A 18 2.25 -2.85 10.44
C LYS A 18 3.22 -3.99 10.11
N ASP A 19 4.06 -4.37 11.07
CA ASP A 19 5.07 -5.42 10.88
C ASP A 19 4.43 -6.77 10.51
N GLU A 20 3.39 -7.17 11.23
CA GLU A 20 2.63 -8.39 10.94
C GLU A 20 1.95 -8.31 9.56
N PHE A 21 1.37 -7.17 9.20
CA PHE A 21 0.77 -6.98 7.88
C PHE A 21 1.81 -7.12 6.76
N GLU A 22 3.00 -6.54 6.93
CA GLU A 22 4.07 -6.63 5.94
C GLU A 22 4.62 -8.05 5.85
N THR A 23 4.74 -8.79 6.96
CA THR A 23 5.11 -10.22 6.98
C THR A 23 4.11 -11.09 6.22
N ILE A 24 2.80 -10.89 6.49
CA ILE A 24 1.73 -11.61 5.78
C ILE A 24 1.79 -11.30 4.28
N ARG A 25 1.92 -10.02 3.92
CA ARG A 25 1.94 -9.58 2.53
C ARG A 25 3.14 -10.13 1.76
N GLU A 26 4.32 -10.12 2.35
CA GLU A 26 5.56 -10.62 1.74
C GLU A 26 5.45 -12.11 1.38
N ASN A 27 4.80 -12.90 2.24
CA ASN A 27 4.73 -14.35 2.09
C ASN A 27 3.39 -14.84 1.55
N PHE A 28 2.47 -13.95 1.18
CA PHE A 28 1.04 -14.27 0.99
C PHE A 28 0.77 -15.41 0.00
N THR A 29 1.57 -15.54 -1.07
CA THR A 29 1.39 -16.62 -2.05
C THR A 29 1.86 -17.98 -1.53
N GLU A 30 2.99 -18.03 -0.83
CA GLU A 30 3.54 -19.26 -0.24
C GLU A 30 2.77 -19.65 1.03
N GLU A 31 2.31 -18.65 1.76
CA GLU A 31 1.69 -18.74 3.07
C GLU A 31 0.36 -17.94 3.11
N PRO A 32 -0.69 -18.45 2.42
CA PRO A 32 -2.00 -17.83 2.43
C PRO A 32 -2.54 -17.65 3.85
N TRP A 33 -3.31 -16.58 4.06
CA TRP A 33 -3.83 -16.26 5.38
C TRP A 33 -5.21 -16.89 5.63
N HIS A 34 -5.32 -17.65 6.72
CA HIS A 34 -6.56 -18.28 7.17
C HIS A 34 -6.90 -17.84 8.61
N CYS A 35 -8.19 -17.79 8.95
CA CYS A 35 -8.64 -17.36 10.30
C CYS A 35 -7.98 -18.19 11.41
N SER A 36 -7.76 -19.49 11.16
CA SER A 36 -7.10 -20.42 12.07
C SER A 36 -5.66 -20.06 12.46
N ARG A 37 -5.00 -19.11 11.76
CA ARG A 37 -3.68 -18.58 12.17
C ARG A 37 -3.75 -17.81 13.49
N ARG A 38 -4.93 -17.31 13.87
CA ARG A 38 -5.16 -16.60 15.11
C ARG A 38 -5.97 -17.48 16.07
N PRO A 39 -5.50 -17.70 17.31
CA PRO A 39 -6.21 -18.56 18.27
C PRO A 39 -7.56 -17.97 18.70
N ASP A 40 -7.75 -16.66 18.55
CA ASP A 40 -8.94 -15.90 18.92
C ASP A 40 -9.89 -15.62 17.73
N CYS A 41 -9.73 -16.32 16.61
CA CYS A 41 -10.47 -16.05 15.38
C CYS A 41 -10.80 -17.35 14.62
N SER A 42 -12.03 -17.44 14.12
CA SER A 42 -12.52 -18.54 13.29
C SER A 42 -13.23 -18.03 12.03
N CYS A 43 -13.49 -18.95 11.09
CA CYS A 43 -14.28 -18.63 9.90
C CYS A 43 -15.76 -18.38 10.21
N GLU A 44 -16.27 -18.85 11.35
CA GLU A 44 -17.65 -18.62 11.78
C GLU A 44 -17.85 -17.22 12.38
N ASP A 45 -16.80 -16.64 12.97
CA ASP A 45 -16.88 -15.32 13.57
C ASP A 45 -17.23 -14.23 12.55
N PRO A 46 -18.02 -13.21 12.93
CA PRO A 46 -18.31 -12.04 12.09
C PRO A 46 -17.03 -11.35 11.63
N ALA A 47 -17.03 -10.68 10.47
CA ALA A 47 -15.87 -9.95 9.97
C ALA A 47 -15.45 -8.83 10.95
N ASP A 48 -14.15 -8.56 11.05
CA ASP A 48 -13.65 -7.47 11.92
C ASP A 48 -13.91 -6.10 11.29
N ILE A 49 -14.04 -6.09 9.95
CA ILE A 49 -14.26 -4.94 9.09
C ILE A 49 -15.20 -5.38 7.97
N GLU A 50 -16.30 -4.67 7.80
CA GLU A 50 -17.19 -4.85 6.66
C GLU A 50 -16.62 -4.16 5.42
N TYR A 51 -16.68 -4.85 4.28
CA TYR A 51 -16.28 -4.28 3.00
C TYR A 51 -17.35 -3.32 2.50
N ASP A 52 -17.21 -2.05 2.87
CA ASP A 52 -18.15 -0.98 2.53
C ASP A 52 -17.45 0.31 2.06
N SER A 53 -18.25 1.34 1.73
CA SER A 53 -17.77 2.66 1.32
C SER A 53 -17.59 3.65 2.48
N SER A 54 -17.62 3.17 3.74
CA SER A 54 -17.36 4.03 4.91
C SER A 54 -15.91 4.51 4.96
N ARG A 55 -15.01 3.82 4.24
CA ARG A 55 -13.57 4.10 4.15
C ARG A 55 -13.08 3.86 2.73
N ILE A 56 -11.96 4.48 2.38
CA ILE A 56 -11.25 4.19 1.13
C ILE A 56 -10.44 2.92 1.32
N TRP A 57 -10.71 1.92 0.49
CA TRP A 57 -9.94 0.68 0.46
C TRP A 57 -8.79 0.80 -0.52
N VAL A 58 -7.64 0.28 -0.08
CA VAL A 58 -6.45 0.15 -0.90
C VAL A 58 -5.87 -1.25 -0.69
N LEU A 59 -5.51 -1.90 -1.80
CA LEU A 59 -5.09 -3.30 -1.79
C LEU A 59 -3.66 -3.39 -2.31
N ASP A 60 -2.73 -3.83 -1.45
CA ASP A 60 -1.38 -4.17 -1.89
C ASP A 60 -1.42 -5.41 -2.81
N LYS A 61 -0.48 -5.49 -3.75
CA LYS A 61 -0.21 -6.76 -4.44
C LYS A 61 0.42 -7.74 -3.45
N PRO A 62 0.20 -9.06 -3.62
CA PRO A 62 0.93 -10.06 -2.85
C PRO A 62 2.43 -9.98 -3.15
N ASN A 63 3.23 -10.48 -2.21
CA ASN A 63 4.68 -10.65 -2.30
C ASN A 63 5.47 -9.34 -2.50
N ILE A 64 4.94 -8.23 -1.98
CA ILE A 64 5.73 -7.01 -1.82
C ILE A 64 6.62 -7.22 -0.58
N PRO A 65 7.96 -7.14 -0.73
CA PRO A 65 8.90 -7.43 0.35
C PRO A 65 8.71 -6.47 1.52
N LYS A 66 9.06 -6.92 2.72
CA LYS A 66 9.18 -6.03 3.88
C LYS A 66 10.25 -4.97 3.61
N PRO A 67 10.09 -3.75 4.14
CA PRO A 67 11.16 -2.76 4.09
C PRO A 67 12.42 -3.33 4.74
N PRO A 68 13.61 -3.11 4.16
CA PRO A 68 14.87 -3.51 4.79
C PRO A 68 15.03 -2.93 6.19
N ALA A 69 15.76 -3.64 7.05
CA ALA A 69 15.95 -3.24 8.45
C ALA A 69 16.51 -1.81 8.56
N GLY A 70 15.90 -1.00 9.42
CA GLY A 70 16.26 0.41 9.60
C GLY A 70 15.68 1.35 8.54
N THR A 71 14.84 0.85 7.63
CA THR A 71 14.05 1.65 6.70
C THR A 71 12.56 1.50 6.99
N GLU A 72 11.75 2.43 6.50
CA GLU A 72 10.30 2.36 6.64
C GLU A 72 9.62 2.59 5.29
N ARG A 73 8.74 1.67 4.86
CA ARG A 73 7.87 1.90 3.69
C ARG A 73 6.69 2.79 4.10
N LEU A 74 6.49 3.89 3.39
CA LEU A 74 5.34 4.79 3.53
C LEU A 74 4.49 4.73 2.26
N VAL A 75 3.17 4.69 2.43
CA VAL A 75 2.24 4.85 1.32
C VAL A 75 1.29 6.00 1.62
N ILE A 76 1.23 6.96 0.71
CA ILE A 76 0.53 8.23 0.90
C ILE A 76 -0.51 8.40 -0.20
N MET A 77 -1.76 8.62 0.21
CA MET A 77 -2.85 8.98 -0.69
C MET A 77 -2.67 10.43 -1.15
N ARG A 78 -2.78 10.69 -2.45
CA ARG A 78 -2.80 12.06 -2.97
C ARG A 78 -4.06 12.79 -2.50
N GLY A 79 -3.98 14.10 -2.37
CA GLY A 79 -5.11 14.92 -1.89
C GLY A 79 -6.34 14.88 -2.81
N ASP A 80 -6.15 14.61 -4.09
CA ASP A 80 -7.25 14.41 -5.06
C ASP A 80 -7.80 12.97 -5.06
N LEU A 81 -7.26 12.14 -4.17
CA LEU A 81 -7.54 10.72 -3.99
C LEU A 81 -7.22 9.85 -5.21
N SER A 82 -6.71 10.40 -6.31
CA SER A 82 -6.62 9.71 -7.61
C SER A 82 -5.62 8.56 -7.64
N LYS A 83 -4.58 8.64 -6.81
CA LYS A 83 -3.45 7.70 -6.76
C LYS A 83 -2.82 7.67 -5.37
N MET A 84 -2.08 6.59 -5.13
CA MET A 84 -1.17 6.43 -4.01
C MET A 84 0.26 6.61 -4.49
N ASP A 85 1.12 7.19 -3.65
CA ASP A 85 2.56 7.24 -3.85
C ASP A 85 3.26 6.41 -2.77
N THR A 86 4.28 5.63 -3.16
CA THR A 86 5.10 4.82 -2.25
C THR A 86 6.46 5.48 -2.05
N TYR A 87 6.87 5.61 -0.80
CA TYR A 87 8.17 6.13 -0.39
C TYR A 87 8.86 5.15 0.57
N TYR A 88 10.16 5.29 0.71
CA TYR A 88 10.90 4.71 1.83
C TYR A 88 11.60 5.82 2.61
N VAL A 89 11.52 5.74 3.93
CA VAL A 89 12.36 6.52 4.84
C VAL A 89 13.64 5.74 5.04
N MET A 90 14.76 6.31 4.62
CA MET A 90 16.09 5.74 4.80
C MET A 90 16.57 5.91 6.25
N PRO A 91 17.62 5.21 6.70
CA PRO A 91 18.05 5.24 8.11
C PRO A 91 18.46 6.62 8.63
N ASN A 92 18.80 7.56 7.74
CA ASN A 92 19.10 8.95 8.10
C ASN A 92 17.88 9.90 8.01
N GLY A 93 16.67 9.35 7.82
CA GLY A 93 15.43 10.11 7.68
C GLY A 93 15.12 10.63 6.27
N LYS A 94 16.05 10.50 5.29
CA LYS A 94 15.78 10.91 3.90
C LYS A 94 14.68 10.05 3.31
N ARG A 95 13.73 10.68 2.61
CA ARG A 95 12.71 9.96 1.82
C ARG A 95 13.21 9.72 0.40
N VAL A 96 13.01 8.51 -0.09
CA VAL A 96 13.24 8.11 -1.48
C VAL A 96 11.95 7.57 -2.08
N ARG A 97 11.75 7.74 -3.39
CA ARG A 97 10.50 7.37 -4.08
C ARG A 97 10.67 6.47 -5.30
N CYS A 98 11.91 6.11 -5.63
CA CYS A 98 12.22 5.14 -6.67
C CYS A 98 13.59 4.50 -6.45
N THR A 99 13.89 3.43 -7.20
CA THR A 99 15.15 2.70 -7.14
C THR A 99 16.36 3.59 -7.46
N ALA A 100 16.26 4.47 -8.46
CA ALA A 100 17.33 5.41 -8.79
C ALA A 100 17.67 6.39 -7.65
N GLU A 101 16.72 6.68 -6.75
CA GLU A 101 17.01 7.47 -5.54
C GLU A 101 17.64 6.64 -4.43
N VAL A 102 17.37 5.32 -4.37
CA VAL A 102 18.07 4.36 -3.50
C VAL A 102 19.53 4.21 -3.95
N ASP A 103 19.78 4.06 -5.25
CA ASP A 103 21.14 4.03 -5.81
C ASP A 103 21.96 5.25 -5.39
N LYS A 104 21.43 6.44 -5.68
CA LYS A 104 22.05 7.71 -5.28
C LYS A 104 22.25 7.81 -3.77
N PHE A 105 21.35 7.24 -2.98
CA PHE A 105 21.50 7.20 -1.53
C PHE A 105 22.69 6.33 -1.11
N LEU A 106 22.82 5.13 -1.70
CA LEU A 106 23.91 4.18 -1.41
C LEU A 106 25.27 4.69 -1.91
N GLU A 107 25.32 5.40 -3.03
CA GLU A 107 26.51 6.09 -3.53
C GLU A 107 26.98 7.17 -2.54
N ALA A 108 26.06 8.01 -2.06
CA ALA A 108 26.36 9.08 -1.12
C ALA A 108 26.59 8.59 0.32
N ASN A 109 26.15 7.37 0.65
CA ASN A 109 26.27 6.79 1.99
C ASN A 109 26.77 5.33 1.91
N PRO A 110 28.05 5.11 1.56
CA PRO A 110 28.60 3.77 1.33
C PRO A 110 28.47 2.82 2.54
N GLN A 111 28.39 3.34 3.77
CA GLN A 111 28.22 2.56 4.99
C GLN A 111 26.92 1.74 5.06
N TYR A 112 25.95 2.01 4.18
CA TYR A 112 24.70 1.24 4.12
C TYR A 112 24.72 0.15 3.03
N LYS A 113 25.75 0.07 2.18
CA LYS A 113 25.80 -0.89 1.06
C LYS A 113 25.78 -2.35 1.51
N ASP A 114 26.35 -2.65 2.67
CA ASP A 114 26.34 -4.00 3.24
C ASP A 114 25.03 -4.35 3.98
N ARG A 115 24.12 -3.37 4.16
CA ARG A 115 22.88 -3.55 4.92
C ARG A 115 21.67 -3.83 4.04
N PHE A 116 21.63 -3.26 2.84
CA PHE A 116 20.56 -3.48 1.87
C PHE A 116 21.01 -3.08 0.46
N SER A 117 20.41 -3.72 -0.54
CA SER A 117 20.59 -3.40 -1.95
C SER A 117 19.32 -2.77 -2.54
N VAL A 118 19.40 -2.30 -3.78
CA VAL A 118 18.26 -1.67 -4.47
C VAL A 118 17.11 -2.65 -4.66
N GLU A 119 17.43 -3.92 -4.91
CA GLU A 119 16.48 -5.02 -5.12
C GLU A 119 15.67 -5.32 -3.87
N SER A 120 16.15 -4.90 -2.69
CA SER A 120 15.43 -5.05 -1.44
C SER A 120 14.24 -4.08 -1.30
N PHE A 121 14.04 -3.17 -2.26
CA PHE A 121 12.98 -2.16 -2.23
C PHE A 121 11.95 -2.40 -3.33
N SER A 122 10.67 -2.31 -2.96
CA SER A 122 9.55 -2.32 -3.92
C SER A 122 8.72 -1.04 -3.80
N PHE A 123 8.66 -0.29 -4.90
CA PHE A 123 7.85 0.94 -5.02
C PHE A 123 6.46 0.65 -5.61
N THR A 124 6.04 -0.62 -5.63
CA THR A 124 4.68 -1.00 -6.01
C THR A 124 3.66 -0.29 -5.13
N THR A 125 2.73 0.43 -5.74
CA THR A 125 1.66 1.15 -5.05
C THR A 125 0.44 0.26 -4.88
N PRO A 126 -0.27 0.32 -3.73
CA PRO A 126 -1.57 -0.31 -3.58
C PRO A 126 -2.55 0.15 -4.66
N LYS A 127 -3.42 -0.76 -5.09
CA LYS A 127 -4.55 -0.43 -5.95
C LYS A 127 -5.66 0.20 -5.11
N ILE A 128 -6.12 1.37 -5.53
CA ILE A 128 -7.30 2.00 -4.96
C ILE A 128 -8.54 1.26 -5.45
N VAL A 129 -9.45 0.97 -4.52
CA VAL A 129 -10.74 0.34 -4.79
C VAL A 129 -11.74 1.44 -5.14
N GLU A 130 -11.99 1.66 -6.43
CA GLU A 130 -12.72 2.84 -6.94
C GLU A 130 -14.12 2.98 -6.37
N GLU A 131 -14.86 1.88 -6.16
CA GLU A 131 -16.21 1.91 -5.63
C GLU A 131 -16.25 2.53 -4.22
N THR A 132 -15.22 2.30 -3.42
CA THR A 132 -15.12 2.84 -2.05
C THR A 132 -14.77 4.33 -2.03
N VAL A 133 -14.21 4.87 -3.12
CA VAL A 133 -13.88 6.29 -3.26
C VAL A 133 -14.98 7.08 -3.98
N SER A 134 -15.81 6.43 -4.80
CA SER A 134 -16.88 7.07 -5.57
C SER A 134 -17.91 7.80 -4.70
N HIS A 135 -18.06 7.40 -3.44
CA HIS A 135 -18.91 8.07 -2.45
C HIS A 135 -18.26 9.31 -1.81
N ASN A 136 -16.97 9.54 -2.05
CA ASN A 136 -16.23 10.68 -1.52
C ASN A 136 -16.34 11.91 -2.45
N SER A 137 -16.79 13.04 -1.88
CA SER A 137 -16.97 14.30 -2.60
C SER A 137 -15.67 14.82 -3.23
N VAL A 138 -14.52 14.58 -2.60
CA VAL A 138 -13.20 15.04 -3.08
C VAL A 138 -12.80 14.36 -4.39
N TRP A 139 -13.05 13.06 -4.52
CA TRP A 139 -12.75 12.31 -5.74
C TRP A 139 -13.67 12.70 -6.90
N LYS A 140 -14.94 13.02 -6.63
CA LYS A 140 -15.86 13.58 -7.65
C LYS A 140 -15.33 14.91 -8.20
N SER A 141 -14.84 15.80 -7.34
CA SER A 141 -14.21 17.06 -7.76
C SER A 141 -12.88 16.85 -8.50
N GLY A 142 -12.11 15.81 -8.14
CA GLY A 142 -10.87 15.43 -8.85
C GLY A 142 -11.13 14.90 -10.26
N LYS A 143 -12.11 14.01 -10.44
CA LYS A 143 -12.53 13.51 -11.77
C LYS A 143 -13.06 14.63 -12.67
N ALA A 144 -13.86 15.56 -12.13
CA ALA A 144 -14.35 16.73 -12.88
C ALA A 144 -13.20 17.60 -13.40
N LYS A 145 -12.26 17.98 -12.53
CA LYS A 145 -11.07 18.79 -12.93
C LYS A 145 -10.19 18.08 -13.96
N LYS A 146 -10.08 16.74 -13.89
CA LYS A 146 -9.33 15.95 -14.88
C LYS A 146 -10.05 15.94 -16.23
N GLN A 147 -11.37 15.80 -16.23
CA GLN A 147 -12.19 15.84 -17.44
C GLN A 147 -12.15 17.23 -18.10
N ASP A 148 -12.22 18.31 -17.32
CA ASP A 148 -12.12 19.68 -17.82
C ASP A 148 -10.77 19.94 -18.51
N LYS A 149 -9.67 19.42 -17.95
CA LYS A 149 -8.35 19.49 -18.58
C LYS A 149 -8.26 18.72 -19.89
N ILE A 150 -8.84 17.52 -19.94
CA ILE A 150 -8.86 16.69 -21.16
C ILE A 150 -9.66 17.39 -22.25
N ASN A 151 -10.84 17.92 -21.92
CA ASN A 151 -11.69 18.65 -22.85
C ASN A 151 -11.00 19.94 -23.34
N ALA A 152 -10.28 20.66 -22.47
CA ALA A 152 -9.52 21.85 -22.85
C ALA A 152 -8.33 21.54 -23.79
N LEU A 153 -7.70 20.38 -23.64
CA LEU A 153 -6.63 19.91 -24.54
C LEU A 153 -7.17 19.45 -25.90
N SER A 154 -8.37 18.88 -25.94
CA SER A 154 -9.02 18.44 -27.20
C SER A 154 -9.60 19.57 -28.03
N ASN A 155 -9.96 20.71 -27.42
CA ASN A 155 -10.49 21.88 -28.12
C ASN A 155 -9.41 22.81 -28.72
N ASN A 156 -8.13 22.52 -28.49
CA ASN A 156 -6.98 23.29 -28.98
C ASN A 156 -6.24 22.61 -30.15
N ASN A 157 -6.82 21.57 -30.75
CA ASN A 157 -6.30 20.88 -31.95
C ASN A 157 -7.28 21.00 -33.12
#